data_AF-A0A822ATG1-F1
#
_entry.id   AF-A0A822ATG1-F1
#
_cell.length_a   1.000
_cell.length_b   1.000
_cell.length_c   1.000
_cell.angle_alpha   90.00
_cell.angle_beta   90.00
_cell.angle_gamma   90.00
#
_symmetry.space_group_name_H-M   'P 1'
#
loop_
_entity.id
_entity.type
_entity.pdbx_description
1 polymer ?
#
loop_
_entity_poly.entity_id
_entity_poly.type
_entity_poly.pdbx_seq_one_letter_code
_entity_poly.pdbx_strand_id
1 'polypeptide(L)'
;MAETNDTIAQLIHQLKAGVVMVKHKDNGKKYPRQFFLHEREGYITYDGSRKLNGKPRIYRVNDIDEIRTGFAAQTFDELVQRRKIKSNDHDRAFSIIYDNHRKGAHLIAPDMKTRDLWVSGLQHLVDQRSNKRQHHLIGEENWILEFFHAADTNKSQTLSKKECRDLLSNSLNIEMPDNIFENMFNKVQKTQYDVLNPVEFVTFFKMLTRRKDLYTIMQKFVKTGLQQTMENIYMDKHELLYFLRLTKNENMKHIDSLNQAQKVIDEFEMNNEFRKINSG
;
A
#
# COMPACT_ATOMS: atom_id res chain seq x y z
N MET A 1 20.80 -12.46 -7.28
CA MET A 1 20.39 -11.12 -6.79
C MET A 1 21.12 -9.97 -7.47
N ALA A 2 22.39 -10.11 -7.90
CA ALA A 2 23.10 -9.04 -8.63
C ALA A 2 22.57 -8.81 -10.07
N GLU A 3 22.34 -9.88 -10.84
CA GLU A 3 21.89 -9.80 -12.25
C GLU A 3 20.52 -9.11 -12.43
N THR A 4 19.62 -9.26 -11.46
CA THR A 4 18.30 -8.60 -11.46
C THR A 4 18.40 -7.09 -11.22
N ASN A 5 19.33 -6.64 -10.39
CA ASN A 5 19.47 -5.21 -10.07
C ASN A 5 20.09 -4.41 -11.23
N ASP A 6 21.06 -5.00 -11.92
CA ASP A 6 21.68 -4.38 -13.10
C ASP A 6 20.68 -4.24 -14.26
N THR A 7 19.82 -5.25 -14.44
CA THR A 7 18.77 -5.23 -15.46
C THR A 7 17.75 -4.11 -15.18
N ILE A 8 17.31 -3.94 -13.92
CA ILE A 8 16.38 -2.88 -13.54
C ILE A 8 17.02 -1.49 -13.70
N ALA A 9 18.27 -1.31 -13.28
CA ALA A 9 18.96 -0.03 -13.44
C ALA A 9 19.07 0.38 -14.92
N GLN A 10 19.31 -0.59 -15.81
CA GLN A 10 19.30 -0.38 -17.25
C GLN A 10 17.91 0.00 -17.78
N LEU A 11 16.84 -0.65 -17.32
CA LEU A 11 15.46 -0.26 -17.67
C LEU A 11 15.20 1.18 -17.27
N ILE A 12 15.42 1.54 -16.00
CA ILE A 12 15.17 2.90 -15.50
C ILE A 12 16.00 3.95 -16.25
N HIS A 13 17.26 3.64 -16.56
CA HIS A 13 18.10 4.51 -17.39
C HIS A 13 17.49 4.77 -18.77
N GLN A 14 16.96 3.73 -19.42
CA GLN A 14 16.33 3.83 -20.74
C GLN A 14 15.01 4.62 -20.69
N LEU A 15 14.19 4.44 -19.65
CA LEU A 15 12.98 5.26 -19.47
C LEU A 15 13.32 6.75 -19.28
N LYS A 16 14.45 7.09 -18.63
CA LYS A 16 14.91 8.48 -18.44
C LYS A 16 15.45 9.09 -19.71
N ALA A 17 16.17 8.32 -20.53
CA ALA A 17 16.62 8.76 -21.85
C ALA A 17 15.44 9.11 -22.77
N GLY A 18 14.33 8.38 -22.60
CA GLY A 18 13.07 8.65 -23.25
C GLY A 18 12.99 8.09 -24.66
N VAL A 19 11.76 7.97 -25.17
CA VAL A 19 11.51 7.45 -26.52
C VAL A 19 10.29 8.11 -27.16
N VAL A 20 10.33 8.25 -28.47
CA VAL A 20 9.19 8.75 -29.24
C VAL A 20 8.16 7.63 -29.37
N MET A 21 6.97 7.86 -28.83
CA MET A 21 5.81 6.99 -28.97
C MET A 21 4.65 7.76 -29.59
N VAL A 22 3.75 7.05 -30.27
CA VAL A 22 2.54 7.67 -30.82
C VAL A 22 1.43 7.57 -29.78
N LYS A 23 1.01 8.73 -29.27
CA LYS A 23 -0.14 8.83 -28.38
C LYS A 23 -1.44 8.90 -29.17
N HIS A 24 -2.34 7.96 -28.91
CA HIS A 24 -3.67 7.90 -29.49
C HIS A 24 -4.73 8.54 -28.57
N LYS A 25 -5.72 9.17 -29.20
CA LYS A 25 -6.92 9.73 -28.55
C LYS A 25 -8.16 9.02 -29.05
N ASP A 26 -9.23 9.05 -28.27
CA ASP A 26 -10.52 8.40 -28.58
C ASP A 26 -11.13 8.91 -29.89
N ASN A 27 -10.92 10.19 -30.21
CA ASN A 27 -11.33 10.79 -31.49
C ASN A 27 -10.44 10.37 -32.69
N GLY A 28 -9.42 9.54 -32.47
CA GLY A 28 -8.49 9.04 -33.48
C GLY A 28 -7.32 9.95 -33.82
N LYS A 29 -7.16 11.08 -33.14
CA LYS A 29 -5.98 11.94 -33.32
C LYS A 29 -4.73 11.25 -32.77
N LYS A 30 -3.63 11.38 -33.52
CA LYS A 30 -2.33 10.78 -33.20
C LYS A 30 -1.31 11.86 -32.92
N TYR A 31 -0.51 11.68 -31.87
CA TYR A 31 0.51 12.63 -31.48
C TYR A 31 1.83 11.89 -31.20
N PRO A 32 2.80 11.96 -32.11
CA PRO A 32 4.17 11.54 -31.81
C PRO A 32 4.71 12.43 -30.69
N ARG A 33 5.21 11.81 -29.63
CA ARG A 33 5.69 12.48 -28.42
C ARG A 33 6.84 11.70 -27.81
N GLN A 34 7.89 12.41 -27.42
CA GLN A 34 9.01 11.84 -26.67
C GLN A 34 8.58 11.74 -25.20
N PHE A 35 8.32 10.52 -24.74
CA PHE A 35 8.03 10.24 -23.33
C PHE A 35 9.31 9.95 -22.59
N PHE A 36 9.38 10.39 -21.33
CA PHE A 36 10.53 10.15 -20.45
C PHE A 36 10.11 10.13 -18.99
N LEU A 37 10.90 9.44 -18.17
CA LEU A 37 10.73 9.31 -16.73
C LEU A 37 11.53 10.38 -15.97
N HIS A 38 10.85 11.08 -15.08
CA HIS A 38 11.46 11.84 -13.99
C HIS A 38 11.51 10.95 -12.74
N GLU A 39 12.59 10.20 -12.59
CA GLU A 39 12.72 9.14 -11.58
C GLU A 39 12.64 9.68 -10.15
N ARG A 40 13.34 10.79 -9.85
CA ARG A 40 13.38 11.38 -8.51
C ARG A 40 12.00 11.88 -8.09
N GLU A 41 11.31 12.54 -9.00
CA GLU A 41 9.99 13.11 -8.79
C GLU A 41 8.85 12.09 -8.97
N GLY A 42 9.15 10.91 -9.51
CA GLY A 42 8.22 9.78 -9.61
C GLY A 42 7.09 9.99 -10.62
N TYR A 43 7.39 10.54 -11.80
CA TYR A 43 6.39 10.70 -12.86
C TYR A 43 6.94 10.52 -14.27
N ILE A 44 6.06 10.15 -15.20
CA ILE A 44 6.32 10.17 -16.63
C ILE A 44 5.71 11.44 -17.21
N THR A 45 6.40 12.07 -18.14
CA THR A 45 5.82 13.12 -18.97
C THR A 45 6.25 12.95 -20.41
N TYR A 46 5.84 13.88 -21.27
CA TYR A 46 6.28 13.94 -22.65
C TYR A 46 6.62 15.36 -23.05
N ASP A 47 7.41 15.53 -24.10
CA ASP A 47 7.75 16.83 -24.65
C ASP A 47 6.51 17.58 -25.20
N GLY A 48 6.45 18.90 -24.97
CA GLY A 48 5.61 19.87 -25.70
C GLY A 48 4.19 19.47 -26.16
N SER A 49 3.17 20.14 -25.65
CA SER A 49 1.91 20.27 -26.39
C SER A 49 2.05 21.37 -27.43
N ARG A 50 1.66 21.15 -28.70
CA ARG A 50 1.58 22.22 -29.73
C ARG A 50 0.51 23.29 -29.45
N LYS A 51 -0.18 23.21 -28.30
CA LYS A 51 -1.15 24.22 -27.86
C LYS A 51 -0.39 25.40 -27.26
N LEU A 52 -0.76 26.63 -27.62
CA LEU A 52 -0.32 27.82 -26.87
C LEU A 52 -0.62 27.61 -25.39
N ASN A 53 0.40 27.79 -24.54
CA ASN A 53 0.36 27.58 -23.07
C ASN A 53 0.09 26.13 -22.62
N GLY A 54 0.15 25.14 -23.52
CA GLY A 54 -0.09 23.75 -23.19
C GLY A 54 1.10 23.11 -22.48
N LYS A 55 1.05 23.06 -21.14
CA LYS A 55 1.99 22.24 -20.37
C LYS A 55 1.82 20.76 -20.73
N PRO A 56 2.92 19.99 -20.84
CA PRO A 56 2.82 18.55 -21.03
C PRO A 56 2.13 17.90 -19.83
N ARG A 57 1.50 16.75 -20.08
CA ARG A 57 0.77 16.06 -19.02
C ARG A 57 1.75 15.27 -18.16
N ILE A 58 1.57 15.34 -16.86
CA ILE A 58 2.30 14.55 -15.88
C ILE A 58 1.45 13.33 -15.52
N TYR A 59 2.06 12.15 -15.57
CA TYR A 59 1.50 10.88 -15.11
C TYR A 59 2.33 10.44 -13.92
N ARG A 60 1.87 10.73 -12.70
CA ARG A 60 2.58 10.29 -11.50
C ARG A 60 2.49 8.79 -11.40
N VAL A 61 3.60 8.14 -11.07
CA VAL A 61 3.63 6.68 -10.83
C VAL A 61 2.60 6.28 -9.77
N ASN A 62 2.36 7.16 -8.78
CA ASN A 62 1.38 6.92 -7.72
C ASN A 62 -0.08 6.93 -8.18
N ASP A 63 -0.37 7.55 -9.33
CA ASP A 63 -1.72 7.70 -9.85
C ASP A 63 -2.02 6.65 -10.94
N ILE A 64 -1.06 5.75 -11.22
CA ILE A 64 -1.23 4.66 -12.19
C ILE A 64 -1.94 3.50 -11.49
N ASP A 65 -3.11 3.14 -12.02
CA ASP A 65 -3.90 2.02 -11.53
C ASP A 65 -3.38 0.70 -12.10
N GLU A 66 -3.08 0.69 -13.40
CA GLU A 66 -2.62 -0.50 -14.12
C GLU A 66 -1.96 -0.13 -15.45
N ILE A 67 -1.24 -1.09 -16.02
CA ILE A 67 -0.63 -1.00 -17.35
C ILE A 67 -1.13 -2.18 -18.18
N ARG A 68 -1.79 -1.88 -19.31
CA ARG A 68 -2.35 -2.92 -20.20
C ARG A 68 -1.55 -2.99 -21.50
N THR A 69 -1.16 -4.18 -21.92
CA THR A 69 -0.46 -4.42 -23.20
C THR A 69 -1.44 -4.67 -24.34
N GLY A 70 -1.01 -4.40 -25.57
CA GLY A 70 -1.81 -4.64 -26.76
C GLY A 70 -3.02 -3.71 -26.86
N PHE A 71 -4.10 -4.22 -27.44
CA PHE A 71 -5.36 -3.49 -27.59
C PHE A 71 -6.34 -3.71 -26.44
N ALA A 72 -5.89 -4.23 -25.30
CA ALA A 72 -6.73 -4.52 -24.12
C ALA A 72 -7.40 -3.30 -23.45
N ALA A 73 -7.25 -2.10 -24.01
CA ALA A 73 -8.03 -0.94 -23.64
C ALA A 73 -9.12 -0.69 -24.69
N GLN A 74 -10.36 -0.45 -24.25
CA GLN A 74 -11.52 -0.21 -25.11
C GLN A 74 -11.25 0.84 -26.22
N THR A 75 -10.49 1.89 -25.92
CA THR A 75 -10.09 2.89 -26.91
C THR A 75 -9.33 2.28 -28.10
N PHE A 76 -8.45 1.30 -27.88
CA PHE A 76 -7.73 0.65 -28.97
C PHE A 76 -8.68 -0.24 -29.79
N ASP A 77 -9.58 -0.98 -29.16
CA ASP A 77 -10.60 -1.78 -29.85
C ASP A 77 -11.46 -0.91 -30.78
N GLU A 78 -11.94 0.25 -30.30
CA GLU A 78 -12.70 1.21 -31.11
C GLU A 78 -11.86 1.77 -32.28
N LEU A 79 -10.57 2.03 -32.06
CA LEU A 79 -9.68 2.58 -33.09
C LEU A 79 -9.34 1.53 -34.16
N VAL A 80 -9.24 0.25 -33.79
CA VAL A 80 -9.09 -0.87 -34.73
C VAL A 80 -10.36 -1.04 -35.56
N GLN A 81 -11.53 -1.08 -34.91
CA GLN A 81 -12.82 -1.17 -35.61
C GLN A 81 -13.03 -0.02 -36.61
N ARG A 82 -12.60 1.19 -36.26
CA ARG A 82 -12.64 2.38 -37.12
C ARG A 82 -11.48 2.47 -38.13
N ARG A 83 -10.65 1.43 -38.26
CA ARG A 83 -9.45 1.36 -39.15
C ARG A 83 -8.45 2.50 -38.95
N LYS A 84 -8.39 3.09 -37.75
CA LYS A 84 -7.47 4.18 -37.43
C LYS A 84 -6.10 3.68 -36.93
N ILE A 85 -5.98 2.40 -36.63
CA ILE A 85 -4.76 1.70 -36.20
C ILE A 85 -4.68 0.37 -36.98
N LYS A 86 -3.47 -0.07 -37.30
CA LYS A 86 -3.27 -1.35 -38.01
C LYS A 86 -3.22 -2.49 -37.00
N SER A 87 -3.69 -3.67 -37.38
CA SER A 87 -3.62 -4.86 -36.51
C SER A 87 -2.19 -5.20 -36.08
N ASN A 88 -1.20 -4.96 -36.95
CA ASN A 88 0.21 -5.17 -36.64
C ASN A 88 0.82 -4.14 -35.67
N ASP A 89 0.05 -3.13 -35.25
CA ASP A 89 0.47 -2.22 -34.18
C ASP A 89 0.23 -2.82 -32.78
N HIS A 90 -0.53 -3.93 -32.69
CA HIS A 90 -0.91 -4.57 -31.43
C HIS A 90 0.30 -4.83 -30.52
N ASP A 91 1.35 -5.46 -31.04
CA ASP A 91 2.48 -5.89 -30.22
C ASP A 91 3.38 -4.72 -29.75
N ARG A 92 3.14 -3.53 -30.29
CA ARG A 92 3.82 -2.30 -29.92
C ARG A 92 2.94 -1.40 -29.05
N ALA A 93 1.68 -1.77 -28.84
CA ALA A 93 0.71 -0.97 -28.11
C ALA A 93 0.72 -1.29 -26.61
N PHE A 94 0.49 -0.25 -25.80
CA PHE A 94 0.16 -0.39 -24.39
C PHE A 94 -0.62 0.84 -23.91
N SER A 95 -1.29 0.71 -22.76
CA SER A 95 -2.06 1.77 -22.13
C SER A 95 -1.66 1.94 -20.67
N ILE A 96 -1.42 3.18 -20.26
CA ILE A 96 -1.31 3.54 -18.85
C ILE A 96 -2.69 3.98 -18.38
N ILE A 97 -3.27 3.24 -17.44
CA ILE A 97 -4.58 3.53 -16.88
C ILE A 97 -4.39 4.26 -15.55
N TYR A 98 -5.18 5.31 -15.33
CA TYR A 98 -5.08 6.18 -14.17
C TYR A 98 -6.45 6.79 -13.84
N ASP A 99 -6.53 7.48 -12.69
CA ASP A 99 -7.74 8.14 -12.19
C ASP A 99 -8.89 7.14 -11.91
N ASN A 100 -8.57 6.09 -11.16
CA ASN A 100 -9.46 5.01 -10.77
C ASN A 100 -10.10 4.31 -11.98
N HIS A 101 -9.26 3.88 -12.91
CA HIS A 101 -9.66 3.15 -14.13
C HIS A 101 -10.52 3.95 -15.11
N ARG A 102 -10.68 5.26 -14.90
CA ARG A 102 -11.54 6.12 -15.75
C ARG A 102 -10.82 6.71 -16.95
N LYS A 103 -9.48 6.78 -16.93
CA LYS A 103 -8.70 7.45 -17.98
C LYS A 103 -7.52 6.61 -18.44
N GLY A 104 -7.24 6.68 -19.74
CA GLY A 104 -6.11 6.00 -20.37
C GLY A 104 -5.16 6.94 -21.11
N ALA A 105 -3.87 6.59 -21.10
CA ALA A 105 -2.89 7.09 -22.06
C ALA A 105 -2.49 5.94 -22.98
N HIS A 106 -3.05 5.95 -24.19
CA HIS A 106 -2.90 4.89 -25.19
C HIS A 106 -1.71 5.19 -26.08
N LEU A 107 -0.69 4.32 -26.06
CA LEU A 107 0.61 4.54 -26.67
C LEU A 107 0.96 3.40 -27.63
N ILE A 108 1.61 3.75 -28.74
CA ILE A 108 2.24 2.79 -29.65
C ILE A 108 3.74 3.10 -29.69
N ALA A 109 4.55 2.16 -29.24
CA ALA A 109 6.02 2.25 -29.25
C ALA A 109 6.59 2.03 -30.66
N PRO A 110 7.85 2.42 -30.92
CA PRO A 110 8.50 2.15 -32.21
C PRO A 110 8.55 0.67 -32.58
N ASP A 111 8.79 -0.20 -31.59
CA ASP A 111 8.90 -1.64 -31.73
C ASP A 111 8.44 -2.36 -30.45
N MET A 112 8.31 -3.69 -30.53
CA MET A 112 7.87 -4.54 -29.42
C MET A 112 8.86 -4.49 -28.25
N LYS A 113 10.16 -4.48 -28.55
CA LYS A 113 11.23 -4.44 -27.54
C LYS A 113 11.13 -3.18 -26.67
N THR A 114 10.86 -2.03 -27.30
CA THR A 114 10.66 -0.75 -26.63
C THR A 114 9.38 -0.77 -25.80
N ARG A 115 8.29 -1.35 -26.32
CA ARG A 115 7.06 -1.53 -25.55
C ARG A 115 7.31 -2.35 -24.30
N ASP A 116 7.98 -3.50 -24.41
CA ASP A 116 8.25 -4.38 -23.28
C ASP A 116 9.16 -3.70 -22.24
N LEU A 117 10.21 -3.02 -22.69
CA LEU A 117 11.09 -2.24 -21.82
C LEU A 117 10.30 -1.21 -21.01
N TRP A 118 9.40 -0.47 -21.66
CA TRP A 118 8.58 0.55 -20.99
C TRP A 118 7.58 -0.06 -20.04
N VAL A 119 6.85 -1.10 -20.44
CA VAL A 119 5.89 -1.79 -19.58
C VAL A 119 6.59 -2.37 -18.35
N SER A 120 7.71 -3.07 -18.52
CA SER A 120 8.47 -3.65 -17.42
C SER A 120 9.04 -2.59 -16.47
N GLY A 121 9.64 -1.52 -16.99
CA GLY A 121 10.18 -0.45 -16.15
C GLY A 121 9.10 0.32 -15.38
N LEU A 122 7.94 0.56 -16.00
CA LEU A 122 6.81 1.20 -15.33
C LEU A 122 6.15 0.30 -14.29
N GLN A 123 5.96 -0.97 -14.61
CA GLN A 123 5.44 -1.95 -13.66
C GLN A 123 6.36 -2.05 -12.44
N HIS A 124 7.68 -2.12 -12.66
CA HIS A 124 8.65 -2.09 -11.58
C HIS A 124 8.52 -0.85 -10.69
N LEU A 125 8.33 0.34 -11.26
CA LEU A 125 8.17 1.57 -10.48
C LEU A 125 6.87 1.59 -9.66
N VAL A 126 5.78 1.05 -10.22
CA VAL A 126 4.51 0.88 -9.51
C VAL A 126 4.68 -0.09 -8.34
N ASP A 127 5.28 -1.26 -8.60
CA ASP A 127 5.52 -2.31 -7.60
C ASP A 127 6.51 -1.87 -6.52
N GLN A 128 7.60 -1.18 -6.88
CA GLN A 128 8.56 -0.67 -5.90
C GLN A 128 7.89 0.38 -5.00
N ARG A 129 6.95 1.17 -5.50
CA ARG A 129 6.22 2.16 -4.70
C ARG A 129 5.14 1.54 -3.85
N SER A 130 4.39 0.55 -4.34
CA SER A 130 3.45 -0.21 -3.50
C SER A 130 4.21 -0.94 -2.39
N ASN A 131 5.32 -1.59 -2.73
CA ASN A 131 6.21 -2.22 -1.76
C ASN A 131 6.84 -1.19 -0.81
N LYS A 132 7.23 0.02 -1.24
CA LYS A 132 7.73 1.07 -0.32
C LYS A 132 6.62 1.63 0.60
N ARG A 133 5.38 1.75 0.12
CA ARG A 133 4.23 2.11 0.97
C ARG A 133 3.97 1.01 1.99
N GLN A 134 4.01 -0.24 1.57
CA GLN A 134 3.97 -1.40 2.47
C GLN A 134 5.18 -1.38 3.41
N HIS A 135 6.40 -1.11 2.93
CA HIS A 135 7.63 -1.11 3.72
C HIS A 135 7.72 0.00 4.76
N HIS A 136 7.07 1.14 4.52
CA HIS A 136 6.88 2.16 5.55
C HIS A 136 5.97 1.68 6.70
N LEU A 137 5.07 0.72 6.42
CA LEU A 137 4.25 0.02 7.41
C LEU A 137 4.95 -1.23 7.99
N ILE A 138 6.00 -1.76 7.33
CA ILE A 138 6.69 -3.03 7.66
C ILE A 138 7.51 -2.99 8.96
N GLY A 139 7.77 -1.82 9.56
CA GLY A 139 8.52 -1.72 10.82
C GLY A 139 7.75 -2.23 12.04
N GLU A 140 6.73 -1.48 12.49
CA GLU A 140 6.01 -1.74 13.76
C GLU A 140 4.58 -2.26 13.56
N GLU A 141 4.02 -2.11 12.36
CA GLU A 141 2.60 -2.36 12.06
C GLU A 141 2.39 -3.62 11.22
N ASN A 142 3.45 -4.40 11.01
CA ASN A 142 3.44 -5.55 10.11
C ASN A 142 2.44 -6.63 10.54
N TRP A 143 2.33 -6.86 11.85
CA TRP A 143 1.34 -7.78 12.43
C TRP A 143 -0.10 -7.30 12.21
N ILE A 144 -0.34 -5.98 12.08
CA ILE A 144 -1.66 -5.43 11.74
C ILE A 144 -2.01 -5.77 10.29
N LEU A 145 -1.02 -5.77 9.38
CA LEU A 145 -1.23 -6.15 7.99
C LEU A 145 -1.56 -7.64 7.82
N GLU A 146 -1.19 -8.51 8.76
CA GLU A 146 -1.63 -9.91 8.73
C GLU A 146 -3.16 -10.01 8.87
N PHE A 147 -3.77 -9.20 9.74
CA PHE A 147 -5.24 -9.09 9.83
C PHE A 147 -5.85 -8.51 8.56
N PHE A 148 -5.18 -7.55 7.92
CA PHE A 148 -5.63 -7.01 6.63
C PHE A 148 -5.69 -8.12 5.57
N HIS A 149 -4.60 -8.87 5.41
CA HIS A 149 -4.51 -9.93 4.42
C HIS A 149 -5.45 -11.10 4.71
N ALA A 150 -5.69 -11.43 5.98
CA ALA A 150 -6.68 -12.42 6.37
C ALA A 150 -8.11 -11.98 6.05
N ALA A 151 -8.40 -10.67 6.16
CA ALA A 151 -9.71 -10.10 5.87
C ALA A 151 -9.98 -9.87 4.38
N ASP A 152 -8.94 -9.69 3.54
CA ASP A 152 -9.06 -9.49 2.08
C ASP A 152 -9.34 -10.81 1.35
N THR A 153 -10.50 -11.39 1.62
CA THR A 153 -10.91 -12.71 1.13
C THR A 153 -11.03 -12.77 -0.40
N ASN A 154 -11.34 -11.63 -1.03
CA ASN A 154 -11.50 -11.53 -2.48
C ASN A 154 -10.21 -11.11 -3.21
N LYS A 155 -9.11 -10.88 -2.48
CA LYS A 155 -7.80 -10.45 -3.01
C LYS A 155 -7.88 -9.14 -3.81
N SER A 156 -8.77 -8.24 -3.45
CA SER A 156 -8.92 -6.92 -4.09
C SER A 156 -7.80 -5.96 -3.69
N GLN A 157 -6.97 -6.32 -2.70
CA GLN A 157 -5.97 -5.45 -2.07
C GLN A 157 -6.58 -4.24 -1.36
N THR A 158 -7.87 -4.32 -1.04
CA THR A 158 -8.65 -3.34 -0.27
C THR A 158 -9.63 -4.07 0.62
N LEU A 159 -10.13 -3.44 1.68
CA LEU A 159 -11.17 -4.02 2.53
C LEU A 159 -12.45 -3.22 2.43
N SER A 160 -13.54 -3.91 2.05
CA SER A 160 -14.88 -3.38 2.12
C SER A 160 -15.35 -3.20 3.57
N LYS A 161 -16.41 -2.42 3.77
CA LYS A 161 -17.09 -2.29 5.07
C LYS A 161 -17.52 -3.65 5.65
N LYS A 162 -17.93 -4.58 4.78
CA LYS A 162 -18.31 -5.94 5.18
C LYS A 162 -17.10 -6.71 5.71
N GLU A 163 -16.00 -6.75 4.95
CA GLU A 163 -14.77 -7.44 5.38
C GLU A 163 -14.19 -6.85 6.67
N CYS A 164 -14.28 -5.52 6.85
CA CYS A 164 -13.88 -4.88 8.10
C CYS A 164 -14.78 -5.28 9.28
N ARG A 165 -16.11 -5.37 9.08
CA ARG A 165 -17.04 -5.85 10.12
C ARG A 165 -16.80 -7.32 10.46
N ASP A 166 -16.63 -8.16 9.44
CA ASP A 166 -16.37 -9.59 9.61
C ASP A 166 -15.04 -9.82 10.35
N LEU A 167 -14.01 -9.02 10.07
CA LEU A 167 -12.75 -9.06 10.83
C LEU A 167 -12.99 -8.71 12.32
N LEU A 168 -13.75 -7.64 12.58
CA LEU A 168 -14.04 -7.20 13.95
C LEU A 168 -14.78 -8.27 14.75
N SER A 169 -15.86 -8.82 14.18
CA SER A 169 -16.67 -9.82 14.88
C SER A 169 -15.95 -11.17 14.98
N ASN A 170 -15.37 -11.65 13.88
CA ASN A 170 -14.96 -13.06 13.78
C ASN A 170 -13.51 -13.29 14.20
N SER A 171 -12.63 -12.31 14.00
CA SER A 171 -11.20 -12.46 14.28
C SER A 171 -10.78 -11.72 15.55
N LEU A 172 -11.37 -10.56 15.82
CA LEU A 172 -11.02 -9.72 16.98
C LEU A 172 -12.01 -9.82 18.13
N ASN A 173 -13.17 -10.44 17.92
CA ASN A 173 -14.27 -10.54 18.89
C ASN A 173 -14.66 -9.16 19.47
N ILE A 174 -14.71 -8.14 18.60
CA ILE A 174 -15.10 -6.77 18.93
C ILE A 174 -16.53 -6.55 18.46
N GLU A 175 -17.44 -6.31 19.41
CA GLU A 175 -18.79 -5.86 19.12
C GLU A 175 -18.80 -4.32 19.03
N MET A 176 -19.21 -3.79 17.89
CA MET A 176 -19.18 -2.35 17.62
C MET A 176 -20.53 -1.86 17.08
N PRO A 177 -21.13 -0.82 17.69
CA PRO A 177 -22.31 -0.16 17.15
C PRO A 177 -22.06 0.42 15.74
N ASP A 178 -23.03 0.24 14.84
CA ASP A 178 -22.91 0.66 13.43
C ASP A 178 -22.54 2.14 13.27
N ASN A 179 -23.14 3.02 14.08
CA ASN A 179 -22.85 4.45 14.02
C ASN A 179 -21.38 4.78 14.36
N ILE A 180 -20.77 4.05 15.29
CA ILE A 180 -19.36 4.20 15.66
C ILE A 180 -18.49 3.65 14.54
N PHE A 181 -18.81 2.47 14.02
CA PHE A 181 -18.09 1.87 12.90
C PHE A 181 -18.07 2.80 11.68
N GLU A 182 -19.23 3.29 11.24
CA GLU A 182 -19.34 4.18 10.08
C GLU A 182 -18.56 5.47 10.31
N ASN A 183 -18.64 6.08 11.49
CA ASN A 183 -17.86 7.28 11.80
C ASN A 183 -16.35 7.02 11.75
N MET A 184 -15.88 5.89 12.26
CA MET A 184 -14.45 5.54 12.24
C MET A 184 -13.97 5.22 10.83
N PHE A 185 -14.75 4.44 10.07
CA PHE A 185 -14.46 4.06 8.70
C PHE A 185 -14.38 5.30 7.80
N ASN A 186 -15.40 6.16 7.84
CA ASN A 186 -15.46 7.39 7.03
C ASN A 186 -14.36 8.39 7.41
N LYS A 187 -13.85 8.34 8.65
CA LYS A 187 -12.77 9.23 9.09
C LYS A 187 -11.40 8.85 8.50
N VAL A 188 -11.17 7.57 8.20
CA VAL A 188 -9.89 7.09 7.64
C VAL A 188 -9.93 6.91 6.13
N GLN A 189 -11.11 6.66 5.55
CA GLN A 189 -11.32 6.51 4.12
C GLN A 189 -11.04 7.83 3.41
N LYS A 190 -10.05 7.84 2.51
CA LYS A 190 -9.72 9.02 1.68
C LYS A 190 -10.17 8.84 0.23
N THR A 191 -10.54 7.63 -0.15
CA THR A 191 -11.03 7.34 -1.51
C THR A 191 -12.53 7.56 -1.63
N GLN A 192 -13.01 7.81 -2.85
CA GLN A 192 -14.44 7.92 -3.16
C GLN A 192 -15.18 6.56 -3.11
N TYR A 193 -14.47 5.46 -2.85
CA TYR A 193 -15.03 4.11 -2.78
C TYR A 193 -15.09 3.68 -1.32
N ASP A 194 -16.16 2.98 -0.93
CA ASP A 194 -16.42 2.50 0.44
C ASP A 194 -15.51 1.31 0.82
N VAL A 195 -14.20 1.51 0.69
CA VAL A 195 -13.14 0.55 0.97
C VAL A 195 -11.94 1.23 1.65
N LEU A 196 -11.17 0.45 2.41
CA LEU A 196 -9.89 0.86 3.00
C LEU A 196 -8.72 0.18 2.28
N ASN A 197 -7.72 0.96 1.89
CA ASN A 197 -6.41 0.42 1.49
C ASN A 197 -5.56 0.04 2.73
N PRO A 198 -4.40 -0.62 2.58
CA PRO A 198 -3.59 -1.06 3.73
C PRO A 198 -3.21 0.05 4.72
N VAL A 199 -2.89 1.25 4.23
CA VAL A 199 -2.50 2.40 5.08
C VAL A 199 -3.71 2.92 5.87
N GLU A 200 -4.86 3.02 5.21
CA GLU A 200 -6.11 3.45 5.83
C GLU A 200 -6.58 2.42 6.87
N PHE A 201 -6.45 1.14 6.57
CA PHE A 201 -6.76 0.06 7.50
C PHE A 201 -5.87 0.07 8.74
N VAL A 202 -4.57 0.26 8.61
CA VAL A 202 -3.67 0.37 9.77
C VAL A 202 -4.09 1.54 10.67
N THR A 203 -4.49 2.66 10.08
CA THR A 203 -5.02 3.81 10.83
C THR A 203 -6.33 3.47 11.52
N PHE A 204 -7.25 2.80 10.82
CA PHE A 204 -8.52 2.32 11.38
C PHE A 204 -8.28 1.39 12.58
N PHE A 205 -7.41 0.40 12.43
CA PHE A 205 -7.05 -0.56 13.45
C PHE A 205 -6.42 0.10 14.68
N LYS A 206 -5.51 1.06 14.49
CA LYS A 206 -4.95 1.86 15.59
C LYS A 206 -6.01 2.69 16.31
N MET A 207 -7.01 3.22 15.60
CA MET A 207 -8.12 3.93 16.24
C MET A 207 -9.01 2.99 17.05
N LEU A 208 -9.21 1.74 16.58
CA LEU A 208 -9.97 0.71 17.28
C LEU A 208 -9.31 0.26 18.58
N THR A 209 -8.00 0.03 18.54
CA THR A 209 -7.24 -0.52 19.68
C THR A 209 -6.75 0.55 20.67
N ARG A 210 -7.09 1.83 20.44
CA ARG A 210 -6.76 2.94 21.34
C ARG A 210 -7.52 2.85 22.67
N ARG A 211 -6.95 2.11 23.63
CA ARG A 211 -7.43 1.96 25.01
C ARG A 211 -6.72 2.92 25.97
N LYS A 212 -7.25 4.14 26.08
CA LYS A 212 -6.70 5.20 26.97
C LYS A 212 -6.70 4.79 28.45
N ASP A 213 -7.69 3.98 28.84
CA ASP A 213 -7.79 3.36 30.15
C ASP A 213 -6.61 2.42 30.42
N LEU A 214 -6.27 1.53 29.47
CA LEU A 214 -5.08 0.69 29.57
C LEU A 214 -3.79 1.51 29.61
N TYR A 215 -3.67 2.53 28.77
CA TYR A 215 -2.52 3.43 28.80
C TYR A 215 -2.32 4.05 30.20
N THR A 216 -3.41 4.53 30.81
CA THR A 216 -3.40 5.09 32.16
C THR A 216 -3.00 4.05 33.22
N ILE A 217 -3.38 2.78 33.02
CA ILE A 217 -2.93 1.68 33.89
C ILE A 217 -1.44 1.44 33.69
N MET A 218 -0.97 1.26 32.44
CA MET A 218 0.43 0.99 32.15
C MET A 218 1.36 2.08 32.70
N GLN A 219 0.99 3.36 32.59
CA GLN A 219 1.75 4.48 33.17
C GLN A 219 1.96 4.38 34.69
N LYS A 220 1.10 3.67 35.42
CA LYS A 220 1.26 3.49 36.88
C LYS A 220 2.32 2.45 37.24
N PHE A 221 2.62 1.53 36.32
CA PHE A 221 3.45 0.36 36.60
C PHE A 221 4.77 0.35 35.80
N VAL A 222 4.79 0.99 34.63
CA VAL A 222 6.01 1.16 33.82
C VAL A 222 6.86 2.29 34.40
N LYS A 223 8.09 1.96 34.80
CA LYS A 223 9.06 2.89 35.39
C LYS A 223 10.29 3.06 34.51
N THR A 224 10.52 2.14 33.57
CA THR A 224 11.72 2.11 32.74
C THR A 224 11.51 2.87 31.42
N GLY A 225 12.25 3.96 31.18
CA GLY A 225 12.30 4.66 29.88
C GLY A 225 11.72 6.08 29.91
N LEU A 226 12.58 7.07 29.65
CA LEU A 226 12.18 8.46 29.44
C LEU A 226 11.43 8.58 28.10
N GLN A 227 10.26 9.22 28.12
CA GLN A 227 9.43 9.57 26.94
C GLN A 227 8.69 8.43 26.23
N GLN A 228 7.96 7.62 26.99
CA GLN A 228 6.96 6.71 26.41
C GLN A 228 5.67 7.46 26.08
N THR A 229 5.08 7.11 24.95
CA THR A 229 3.80 7.56 24.40
C THR A 229 2.84 6.38 24.36
N MET A 230 1.56 6.61 24.06
CA MET A 230 0.57 5.52 23.91
C MET A 230 0.93 4.54 22.78
N GLU A 231 1.86 4.90 21.89
CA GLU A 231 2.24 4.10 20.73
C GLU A 231 3.49 3.24 20.97
N ASN A 232 4.26 3.49 22.04
CA ASN A 232 5.49 2.76 22.35
C ASN A 232 5.66 2.44 23.86
N ILE A 233 4.56 2.43 24.62
CA ILE A 233 4.56 1.99 26.02
C ILE A 233 4.63 0.46 26.08
N TYR A 234 5.63 -0.05 26.80
CA TYR A 234 5.81 -1.48 27.02
C TYR A 234 6.16 -1.74 28.49
N MET A 235 5.88 -2.97 28.92
CA MET A 235 6.14 -3.42 30.28
C MET A 235 7.15 -4.56 30.22
N ASP A 236 8.25 -4.43 30.95
CA ASP A 236 9.21 -5.53 31.05
C ASP A 236 8.70 -6.64 32.00
N LYS A 237 9.41 -7.78 32.04
CA LYS A 237 9.04 -8.92 32.90
C LYS A 237 9.00 -8.59 34.40
N HIS A 238 9.78 -7.63 34.87
CA HIS A 238 9.80 -7.21 36.27
C HIS A 238 8.59 -6.33 36.58
N GLU A 239 8.29 -5.38 35.71
CA GLU A 239 7.13 -4.51 35.81
C GLU A 239 5.82 -5.30 35.67
N LEU A 240 5.78 -6.31 34.79
CA LEU A 240 4.64 -7.22 34.64
C LEU A 240 4.44 -8.04 35.91
N LEU A 241 5.50 -8.62 36.46
CA LEU A 241 5.42 -9.36 37.72
C LEU A 241 4.93 -8.46 38.87
N TYR A 242 5.38 -7.20 38.90
CA TYR A 242 4.94 -6.22 39.89
C TYR A 242 3.45 -5.88 39.74
N PHE A 243 2.98 -5.63 38.52
CA PHE A 243 1.59 -5.40 38.20
C PHE A 243 0.70 -6.58 38.64
N LEU A 244 1.09 -7.81 38.30
CA LEU A 244 0.34 -9.02 38.63
C LEU A 244 0.23 -9.25 40.15
N ARG A 245 1.32 -9.02 40.89
CA ARG A 245 1.34 -9.14 42.35
C ARG A 245 0.44 -8.11 43.04
N LEU A 246 0.39 -6.88 42.53
CA LEU A 246 -0.39 -5.81 43.13
C LEU A 246 -1.89 -5.88 42.82
N THR A 247 -2.24 -6.31 41.60
CA THR A 247 -3.64 -6.34 41.18
C THR A 247 -4.42 -7.53 41.74
N LYS A 248 -3.74 -8.53 42.33
CA LYS A 248 -4.35 -9.72 42.98
C LYS A 248 -5.46 -10.35 42.14
N ASN A 249 -5.27 -10.43 40.81
CA ASN A 249 -6.24 -11.03 39.92
C ASN A 249 -6.42 -12.51 40.27
N GLU A 250 -7.64 -12.92 40.62
CA GLU A 250 -7.93 -14.28 41.10
C GLU A 250 -7.56 -15.35 40.08
N ASN A 251 -7.61 -15.03 38.79
CA ASN A 251 -7.25 -15.92 37.69
C ASN A 251 -5.73 -16.02 37.45
N MET A 252 -4.92 -15.16 38.07
CA MET A 252 -3.46 -15.08 37.86
C MET A 252 -2.65 -15.25 39.15
N LYS A 253 -3.25 -15.79 40.21
CA LYS A 253 -2.58 -16.08 41.51
C LYS A 253 -1.37 -17.02 41.39
N HIS A 254 -1.21 -17.73 40.27
CA HIS A 254 -0.13 -18.69 40.05
C HIS A 254 1.14 -18.09 39.41
N ILE A 255 1.14 -16.80 39.05
CA ILE A 255 2.30 -16.13 38.44
C ILE A 255 3.05 -15.37 39.53
N ASP A 256 4.07 -15.99 40.12
CA ASP A 256 4.84 -15.43 41.22
C ASP A 256 6.35 -15.27 40.91
N SER A 257 6.80 -15.74 39.74
CA SER A 257 8.20 -15.72 39.33
C SER A 257 8.42 -15.00 38.00
N LEU A 258 9.64 -14.49 37.79
CA LEU A 258 10.03 -13.83 36.54
C LEU A 258 9.91 -14.77 35.33
N ASN A 259 10.18 -16.07 35.51
CA ASN A 259 10.06 -17.06 34.44
C ASN A 259 8.61 -17.23 33.97
N GLN A 260 7.63 -17.16 34.87
CA GLN A 260 6.22 -17.25 34.50
C GLN A 260 5.74 -15.95 33.86
N ALA A 261 6.18 -14.79 34.36
CA ALA A 261 5.91 -13.50 33.72
C ALA A 261 6.45 -13.48 32.28
N GLN A 262 7.66 -14.01 32.05
CA GLN A 262 8.21 -14.13 30.70
C GLN A 262 7.36 -15.02 29.79
N LYS A 263 6.86 -16.16 30.29
CA LYS A 263 5.96 -17.03 29.50
C LYS A 263 4.67 -16.32 29.07
N VAL A 264 4.11 -15.48 29.93
CA VAL A 264 2.94 -14.65 29.56
C VAL A 264 3.31 -13.66 28.47
N ILE A 265 4.47 -13.01 28.56
CA ILE A 265 4.96 -12.13 27.50
C ILE A 265 5.12 -12.94 26.20
N ASP A 266 5.73 -14.12 26.23
CA ASP A 266 5.94 -14.93 25.03
C ASP A 266 4.62 -15.38 24.38
N GLU A 267 3.59 -15.65 25.19
CA GLU A 267 2.26 -16.07 24.72
C GLU A 267 1.44 -14.91 24.11
N PHE A 268 1.50 -13.72 24.71
CA PHE A 268 0.60 -12.60 24.36
C PHE A 268 1.28 -11.44 23.63
N GLU A 269 2.61 -11.30 23.68
CA GLU A 269 3.33 -10.26 22.94
C GLU A 269 3.44 -10.67 21.47
N MET A 270 2.80 -9.90 20.58
CA MET A 270 2.79 -10.18 19.15
C MET A 270 3.98 -9.55 18.42
N ASN A 271 4.67 -8.58 19.03
CA ASN A 271 5.82 -7.92 18.44
C ASN A 271 7.14 -8.63 18.80
N ASN A 272 7.78 -9.19 17.77
CA ASN A 272 9.04 -9.92 17.90
C ASN A 272 10.24 -9.05 18.36
N GLU A 273 10.19 -7.73 18.20
CA GLU A 273 11.24 -6.84 18.72
C GLU A 273 11.13 -6.64 20.24
N PHE A 274 9.90 -6.48 20.76
CA PHE A 274 9.67 -6.38 22.21
C PHE A 274 9.89 -7.73 22.94
N ARG A 275 9.68 -8.86 22.26
CA ARG A 275 10.10 -10.18 22.77
C ARG A 275 11.62 -10.26 23.01
N LYS A 276 12.42 -9.65 22.12
CA LYS A 276 13.90 -9.65 22.24
C LYS A 276 14.42 -8.76 23.36
N ILE A 277 13.74 -7.64 23.64
CA ILE A 277 14.10 -6.74 24.75
C ILE A 277 13.91 -7.44 26.10
N ASN A 278 12.93 -8.34 26.21
CA ASN A 278 12.57 -9.02 27.46
C ASN A 278 13.34 -10.33 27.73
N SER A 279 14.02 -10.87 26.70
CA SER A 279 14.77 -12.13 26.80
C SER A 279 16.22 -11.99 27.28
N GLY A 280 16.70 -10.76 27.51
CA GLY A 280 17.94 -10.47 28.27
C GLY A 280 17.71 -10.45 29.77
#